data_AF-A0A8T6DRL5-F1
#
_entry.id   AF-A0A8T6DRL5-F1
#
_cell.length_a   1.000
_cell.length_b   1.000
_cell.length_c   1.000
_cell.angle_alpha   90.00
_cell.angle_beta   90.00
_cell.angle_gamma   90.00
#
_symmetry.space_group_name_H-M   'P 1'
#
loop_
_entity.id
_entity.type
_entity.pdbx_description
1 polymer ?
#
loop_
_entity_poly.entity_id
_entity_poly.type
_entity_poly.pdbx_seq_one_letter_code
_entity_poly.pdbx_strand_id
1 'polypeptide(L)'
;MTLFEHRSRQELSSRAPLAARMRPRTFDEYVGQEHIIGRGTALRNSIQADTLPSIILWGPPGTGKTTLANLIANVTGSHFEQVSGVASGVADLRRIAGEARERLGMSGLSTILFVDEIHRFNKAQQDVILPYVEDGTLTLIGATTENPSFEVGAPQLYRARVFSLESRSDSHVCRIVQSAASDCERGLANMQPHIPDTAIDALVNLANGDARTALNALELAVSATKPDEDGTRHITVEIVEDAMQRRSLRHDKAGDLHYDTISAFIKSVRASDPDAAIYWLARMLEAGEDPLFIARRLVILAAEDIGMAAPQALTVAVAAQQAVHFIGLPEGRIPLAEATVYLATAPKSNASYMALNEAMEDVQRTRNEPVPLHLRNAVTGLMRDMGYGDGYKYAHDYEGNFTPMQNLPDSLKDRRYYQPSTQGYERTVRERLERWWGDSRW
;
A
#
# COMPACT_ATOMS: atom_id res chain seq x y z
N MET A 1 27.60 33.75 13.64
CA MET A 1 27.84 33.25 12.27
C MET A 1 28.87 34.14 11.60
N THR A 2 29.94 33.56 11.07
CA THR A 2 31.01 34.32 10.38
C THR A 2 30.61 34.61 8.92
N LEU A 3 31.19 35.67 8.33
CA LEU A 3 31.02 36.00 6.90
C LEU A 3 31.39 34.83 5.96
N PHE A 4 32.31 33.96 6.38
CA PHE A 4 32.70 32.76 5.66
C PHE A 4 31.64 31.65 5.70
N GLU A 5 30.98 31.44 6.84
CA GLU A 5 29.86 30.51 6.96
C GLU A 5 28.67 30.95 6.10
N HIS A 6 28.38 32.25 6.06
CA HIS A 6 27.28 32.80 5.25
C HIS A 6 27.52 32.59 3.75
N ARG A 7 28.73 32.89 3.27
CA ARG A 7 29.12 32.70 1.86
C ARG A 7 29.15 31.21 1.47
N SER A 8 29.68 30.35 2.34
CA SER A 8 29.67 28.90 2.13
C SER A 8 28.24 28.35 2.04
N ARG A 9 27.32 28.79 2.90
CA ARG A 9 25.89 28.42 2.83
C ARG A 9 25.22 28.89 1.54
N GLN A 10 25.52 30.10 1.10
CA GLN A 10 25.00 30.63 -0.17
C GLN A 10 25.54 29.84 -1.38
N GLU A 11 26.84 29.56 -1.43
CA GLU A 11 27.46 28.78 -2.50
C GLU A 11 26.93 27.33 -2.52
N LEU A 12 26.77 26.68 -1.36
CA LEU A 12 26.16 25.35 -1.25
C LEU A 12 24.68 25.34 -1.70
N SER A 13 23.93 26.40 -1.41
CA SER A 13 22.53 26.52 -1.86
C SER A 13 22.41 26.69 -3.38
N SER A 14 23.36 27.40 -4.01
CA SER A 14 23.38 27.64 -5.45
C SER A 14 23.75 26.39 -6.26
N ARG A 15 24.54 25.48 -5.66
CA ARG A 15 24.96 24.20 -6.27
C ARG A 15 24.04 23.03 -5.93
N ALA A 16 23.00 23.26 -5.12
CA ALA A 16 22.07 22.22 -4.75
C ALA A 16 21.22 21.78 -5.96
N PRO A 17 20.79 20.51 -6.03
CA PRO A 17 19.88 20.04 -7.07
C PRO A 17 18.60 20.90 -7.15
N LEU A 18 18.00 21.00 -8.32
CA LEU A 18 16.80 21.81 -8.56
C LEU A 18 15.67 21.46 -7.60
N ALA A 19 15.48 20.17 -7.32
CA ALA A 19 14.46 19.71 -6.36
C ALA A 19 14.68 20.23 -4.92
N ALA A 20 15.92 20.55 -4.54
CA ALA A 20 16.23 21.18 -3.26
C ALA A 20 16.07 22.70 -3.33
N ARG A 21 16.49 23.34 -4.43
CA ARG A 21 16.35 24.79 -4.66
C ARG A 21 14.88 25.22 -4.75
N MET A 22 14.06 24.44 -5.44
CA MET A 22 12.62 24.68 -5.65
C MET A 22 11.74 24.24 -4.47
N ARG A 23 12.31 23.94 -3.29
CA ARG A 23 11.48 23.68 -2.11
C ARG A 23 10.63 24.93 -1.80
N PRO A 24 9.31 24.76 -1.63
CA PRO A 24 8.41 25.84 -1.23
C PRO A 24 8.92 26.59 0.00
N ARG A 25 8.85 27.93 -0.04
CA ARG A 25 9.18 28.79 1.11
C ARG A 25 7.93 29.23 1.87
N THR A 26 6.77 29.17 1.23
CA THR A 26 5.47 29.56 1.78
C THR A 26 4.43 28.47 1.57
N PHE A 27 3.33 28.50 2.33
CA PHE A 27 2.20 27.58 2.11
C PHE A 27 1.53 27.79 0.76
N ASP A 28 1.59 28.99 0.19
CA ASP A 28 1.00 29.29 -1.12
C ASP A 28 1.84 28.70 -2.27
N GLU A 29 3.13 28.43 -2.05
CA GLU A 29 4.00 27.66 -2.97
C GLU A 29 3.86 26.13 -2.82
N TYR A 30 3.18 25.65 -1.77
CA TYR A 30 3.07 24.22 -1.48
C TYR A 30 1.88 23.59 -2.22
N VAL A 31 2.18 22.88 -3.31
CA VAL A 31 1.15 22.36 -4.23
C VAL A 31 0.69 20.95 -3.84
N GLY A 32 -0.64 20.76 -3.87
CA GLY A 32 -1.30 19.46 -3.88
C GLY A 32 -1.73 18.91 -2.52
N GLN A 33 -1.83 19.77 -1.50
CA GLN A 33 -2.32 19.42 -0.16
C GLN A 33 -3.28 20.49 0.37
N GLU A 34 -4.05 21.11 -0.52
CA GLU A 34 -4.96 22.22 -0.24
C GLU A 34 -6.03 21.85 0.80
N HIS A 35 -6.40 20.57 0.91
CA HIS A 35 -7.34 20.06 1.92
C HIS A 35 -6.82 20.17 3.35
N ILE A 36 -5.50 20.09 3.57
CA ILE A 36 -4.89 20.20 4.91
C ILE A 36 -4.25 21.56 5.17
N ILE A 37 -3.65 22.20 4.17
CA ILE A 37 -2.92 23.49 4.33
C ILE A 37 -3.50 24.64 3.51
N GLY A 38 -4.70 24.47 2.94
CA GLY A 38 -5.43 25.54 2.27
C GLY A 38 -5.77 26.70 3.22
N ARG A 39 -6.07 27.87 2.66
CA ARG A 39 -6.48 29.03 3.47
C ARG A 39 -7.74 28.69 4.27
N GLY A 40 -7.70 28.94 5.59
CA GLY A 40 -8.82 28.68 6.50
C GLY A 40 -8.88 27.26 7.08
N THR A 41 -7.97 26.35 6.70
CA THR A 41 -7.93 25.02 7.33
C THR A 41 -7.43 25.10 8.77
N ALA A 42 -7.88 24.14 9.61
CA ALA A 42 -7.51 24.10 11.01
C ALA A 42 -5.98 24.00 11.22
N LEU A 43 -5.31 23.14 10.45
CA LEU A 43 -3.85 22.97 10.55
C LEU A 43 -3.11 24.26 10.19
N ARG A 44 -3.46 24.93 9.08
CA ARG A 44 -2.84 26.20 8.68
C ARG A 44 -3.07 27.29 9.73
N ASN A 45 -4.28 27.41 10.26
CA ASN A 45 -4.60 28.39 11.30
C ASN A 45 -3.80 28.11 12.59
N SER A 46 -3.67 26.84 13.01
CA SER A 46 -2.87 26.47 14.17
C SER A 46 -1.38 26.74 13.99
N ILE A 47 -0.82 26.53 12.79
CA ILE A 47 0.58 26.86 12.49
C ILE A 47 0.78 28.38 12.52
N GLN A 48 -0.13 29.15 11.93
CA GLN A 48 -0.05 30.61 11.91
C GLN A 48 -0.23 31.25 13.29
N ALA A 49 -0.97 30.59 14.18
CA ALA A 49 -1.15 31.01 15.57
C ALA A 49 -0.02 30.54 16.50
N ASP A 50 0.97 29.79 15.99
CA ASP A 50 2.04 29.16 16.78
C ASP A 50 1.52 28.26 17.92
N THR A 51 0.43 27.54 17.67
CA THR A 51 -0.20 26.61 18.62
C THR A 51 -0.24 25.19 18.07
N LEU A 52 0.79 24.80 17.30
CA LEU A 52 0.82 23.51 16.61
C LEU A 52 0.98 22.35 17.61
N PRO A 53 0.01 21.42 17.72
CA PRO A 53 0.23 20.19 18.48
C PRO A 53 1.21 19.26 17.77
N SER A 54 1.71 18.23 18.45
CA SER A 54 2.43 17.14 17.79
C SER A 54 1.55 16.47 16.72
N ILE A 55 2.11 16.20 15.55
CA ILE A 55 1.39 15.64 14.40
C ILE A 55 2.14 14.49 13.75
N ILE A 56 1.39 13.64 13.05
CA ILE A 56 1.93 12.60 12.17
C ILE A 56 1.46 12.89 10.74
N LEU A 57 2.40 13.05 9.83
CA LEU A 57 2.19 13.19 8.40
C LEU A 57 2.26 11.79 7.77
N TRP A 58 1.12 11.28 7.32
CA TRP A 58 1.03 9.99 6.65
C TRP A 58 0.75 10.17 5.17
N GLY A 59 1.53 9.55 4.31
CA GLY A 59 1.21 9.47 2.89
C GLY A 59 2.36 8.92 2.06
N PRO A 60 2.17 8.70 0.76
CA PRO A 60 3.17 8.07 -0.11
C PRO A 60 4.54 8.79 -0.13
N PRO A 61 5.61 8.11 -0.58
CA PRO A 61 6.89 8.76 -0.87
C PRO A 61 6.71 9.94 -1.82
N GLY A 62 7.45 11.02 -1.59
CA GLY A 62 7.42 12.17 -2.49
C GLY A 62 6.25 13.14 -2.31
N THR A 63 5.23 12.87 -1.48
CA THR A 63 4.12 13.82 -1.20
C THR A 63 4.56 15.12 -0.51
N GLY A 64 5.79 15.17 0.00
CA GLY A 64 6.38 16.39 0.55
C GLY A 64 6.25 16.52 2.07
N LYS A 65 6.22 15.40 2.80
CA LYS A 65 6.19 15.35 4.28
C LYS A 65 7.32 16.18 4.92
N THR A 66 8.57 15.92 4.54
CA THR A 66 9.74 16.68 5.03
C THR A 66 9.67 18.16 4.65
N THR A 67 9.19 18.46 3.44
CA THR A 67 9.03 19.85 2.96
C THR A 67 7.99 20.59 3.81
N LEU A 68 6.87 19.94 4.12
CA LEU A 68 5.83 20.52 4.97
C LEU A 68 6.33 20.76 6.40
N ALA A 69 7.05 19.80 6.99
CA ALA A 69 7.63 19.97 8.31
C ALA A 69 8.62 21.14 8.37
N ASN A 70 9.43 21.32 7.32
CA ASN A 70 10.38 22.45 7.22
C ASN A 70 9.64 23.79 7.04
N LEU A 71 8.60 23.84 6.20
CA LEU A 71 7.73 25.01 6.06
C LEU A 71 7.11 25.43 7.38
N ILE A 72 6.60 24.47 8.14
CA ILE A 72 6.03 24.71 9.46
C ILE A 72 7.06 25.38 10.36
N ALA A 73 8.27 24.83 10.46
CA ALA A 73 9.34 25.39 11.29
C ALA A 73 9.73 26.82 10.87
N ASN A 74 9.78 27.10 9.56
CA ASN A 74 10.07 28.44 9.08
C ASN A 74 8.97 29.44 9.43
N VAL A 75 7.70 29.03 9.40
CA VAL A 75 6.56 29.90 9.72
C VAL A 75 6.44 30.15 11.22
N THR A 76 6.67 29.14 12.06
CA THR A 76 6.68 29.28 13.53
C THR A 76 7.96 29.91 14.05
N GLY A 77 8.98 30.08 13.19
CA GLY A 77 10.30 30.56 13.60
C GLY A 77 11.03 29.58 14.52
N SER A 78 10.63 28.30 14.54
CA SER A 78 11.21 27.27 15.38
C SER A 78 12.52 26.73 14.81
N HIS A 79 13.40 26.25 15.69
CA HIS A 79 14.55 25.47 15.27
C HIS A 79 14.10 24.10 14.71
N PHE A 80 14.57 23.73 13.52
CA PHE A 80 14.24 22.46 12.88
C PHE A 80 15.35 21.42 13.09
N GLU A 81 15.03 20.33 13.76
CA GLU A 81 15.90 19.15 13.89
C GLU A 81 15.30 17.96 13.13
N GLN A 82 16.10 17.33 12.27
CA GLN A 82 15.67 16.17 11.48
C GLN A 82 16.43 14.92 11.90
N VAL A 83 15.68 13.86 12.20
CA VAL A 83 16.20 12.52 12.52
C VAL A 83 15.52 11.46 11.66
N SER A 84 16.20 10.33 11.47
CA SER A 84 15.63 9.15 10.82
C SER A 84 15.31 8.09 11.86
N GLY A 85 14.10 7.54 11.81
CA GLY A 85 13.67 6.47 12.71
C GLY A 85 14.50 5.19 12.60
N VAL A 86 15.22 5.02 11.49
CA VAL A 86 16.09 3.87 11.23
C VAL A 86 17.52 4.12 11.73
N ALA A 87 18.08 5.30 11.46
CA ALA A 87 19.49 5.58 11.69
C ALA A 87 19.80 6.15 13.09
N SER A 88 18.84 6.82 13.73
CA SER A 88 19.10 7.58 14.96
C SER A 88 18.99 6.72 16.21
N GLY A 89 20.02 6.73 17.06
CA GLY A 89 20.03 5.98 18.31
C GLY A 89 19.42 6.76 19.49
N VAL A 90 19.26 6.08 20.63
CA VAL A 90 18.81 6.69 21.90
C VAL A 90 19.75 7.83 22.37
N ALA A 91 21.05 7.69 22.14
CA ALA A 91 22.04 8.70 22.51
C ALA A 91 21.84 10.01 21.73
N ASP A 92 21.56 9.91 20.43
CA ASP A 92 21.32 11.07 19.57
C ASP A 92 20.08 11.85 20.02
N LEU A 93 19.00 11.12 20.33
CA LEU A 93 17.75 11.73 20.80
C LEU A 93 17.92 12.44 22.14
N ARG A 94 18.69 11.87 23.08
CA ARG A 94 19.01 12.54 24.36
C ARG A 94 19.79 13.83 24.15
N ARG A 95 20.78 13.81 23.24
CA ARG A 95 21.57 14.99 22.92
C ARG A 95 20.67 16.08 22.33
N ILE A 96 19.85 15.74 21.34
CA ILE A 96 18.93 16.68 20.69
C ILE A 96 17.93 17.27 21.70
N ALA A 97 17.37 16.44 22.59
CA ALA A 97 16.46 16.92 23.62
C ALA A 97 17.15 17.86 24.62
N GLY A 98 18.40 17.57 25.00
CA GLY A 98 19.21 18.45 25.84
C GLY A 98 19.47 19.81 25.19
N GLU A 99 19.88 19.81 23.92
CA GLU A 99 20.12 21.03 23.13
C GLU A 99 18.84 21.83 22.92
N ALA A 100 17.70 21.17 22.69
CA ALA A 100 16.41 21.84 22.57
C ALA A 100 15.99 22.53 23.87
N ARG A 101 16.21 21.88 25.03
CA ARG A 101 15.93 22.46 26.34
C ARG A 101 16.80 23.68 26.63
N GLU A 102 18.09 23.60 26.31
CA GLU A 102 19.03 24.72 26.44
C GLU A 102 18.62 25.89 25.55
N ARG A 103 18.28 25.62 24.28
CA ARG A 103 17.81 26.61 23.32
C ARG A 103 16.54 27.32 23.81
N LEU A 104 15.57 26.56 24.32
CA LEU A 104 14.35 27.10 24.88
C LEU A 104 14.62 27.97 26.12
N GLY A 105 15.47 27.50 27.03
CA GLY A 105 15.81 28.21 28.26
C GLY A 105 16.64 29.49 28.05
N MET A 106 17.58 29.49 27.09
CA MET A 106 18.48 30.62 26.84
C MET A 106 17.90 31.67 25.88
N SER A 107 17.16 31.22 24.87
CA SER A 107 16.75 32.07 23.75
C SER A 107 15.24 32.11 23.51
N GLY A 108 14.45 31.36 24.29
CA GLY A 108 12.99 31.25 24.09
C GLY A 108 12.61 30.56 22.77
N LEU A 109 13.57 29.96 22.08
CA LEU A 109 13.39 29.42 20.74
C LEU A 109 12.91 27.97 20.80
N SER A 110 11.66 27.75 20.37
CA SER A 110 11.04 26.43 20.29
C SER A 110 11.75 25.53 19.27
N THR A 111 11.68 24.21 19.48
CA THR A 111 12.32 23.23 18.60
C THR A 111 11.29 22.23 18.07
N ILE A 112 11.27 22.08 16.74
CA ILE A 112 10.50 21.04 16.04
C ILE A 112 11.43 19.87 15.77
N LEU A 113 11.08 18.69 16.30
CA LEU A 113 11.74 17.43 16.01
C LEU A 113 10.97 16.70 14.91
N PHE A 114 11.56 16.63 13.73
CA PHE A 114 11.04 15.86 12.61
C PHE A 114 11.64 14.45 12.60
N VAL A 115 10.78 13.43 12.66
CA VAL A 115 11.18 12.02 12.63
C VAL A 115 10.67 11.38 11.34
N ASP A 116 11.59 11.09 10.42
CA ASP A 116 11.27 10.34 9.19
C ASP A 116 11.16 8.84 9.49
N GLU A 117 10.22 8.15 8.85
CA GLU A 117 9.89 6.74 9.13
C GLU A 117 9.61 6.46 10.61
N ILE A 118 8.74 7.27 11.22
CA ILE A 118 8.39 7.17 12.65
C ILE A 118 7.81 5.81 13.05
N HIS A 119 7.27 5.03 12.10
CA HIS A 119 6.82 3.66 12.36
C HIS A 119 7.96 2.70 12.76
N ARG A 120 9.22 3.04 12.43
CA ARG A 120 10.41 2.26 12.84
C ARG A 120 10.94 2.62 14.23
N PHE A 121 10.38 3.62 14.89
CA PHE A 121 10.81 4.02 16.24
C PHE A 121 10.48 2.91 17.25
N ASN A 122 11.50 2.39 17.92
CA ASN A 122 11.32 1.44 19.00
C ASN A 122 10.88 2.13 20.30
N LYS A 123 10.38 1.33 21.25
CA LYS A 123 9.89 1.82 22.54
C LYS A 123 10.95 2.63 23.33
N ALA A 124 12.21 2.20 23.30
CA ALA A 124 13.27 2.88 24.03
C ALA A 124 13.58 4.29 23.47
N GLN A 125 13.47 4.48 22.16
CA GLN A 125 13.59 5.80 21.53
C GLN A 125 12.42 6.72 21.90
N GLN A 126 11.20 6.16 21.97
CA GLN A 126 9.99 6.93 22.33
C GLN A 126 10.01 7.40 23.79
N ASP A 127 10.35 6.51 24.72
CA ASP A 127 10.41 6.81 26.16
C ASP A 127 11.40 7.95 26.46
N VAL A 128 12.40 8.15 25.61
CA VAL A 128 13.39 9.22 25.73
C VAL A 128 12.82 10.58 25.33
N ILE A 129 12.00 10.65 24.28
CA ILE A 129 11.51 11.92 23.73
C ILE A 129 10.19 12.37 24.38
N LEU A 130 9.37 11.44 24.87
CA LEU A 130 8.04 11.71 25.40
C LEU A 130 7.99 12.82 26.46
N PRO A 131 8.85 12.81 27.51
CA PRO A 131 8.81 13.85 28.54
C PRO A 131 8.99 15.27 27.97
N TYR A 132 9.86 15.42 26.97
CA TYR A 132 10.16 16.70 26.31
C TYR A 132 9.05 17.15 25.36
N VAL A 133 8.23 16.23 24.87
CA VAL A 133 7.03 16.56 24.10
C VAL A 133 5.90 16.99 25.04
N GLU A 134 5.79 16.37 26.20
CA GLU A 134 4.75 16.66 27.19
C GLU A 134 4.95 18.01 27.90
N ASP A 135 6.20 18.39 28.18
CA ASP A 135 6.52 19.67 28.82
C ASP A 135 6.64 20.85 27.84
N GLY A 136 6.49 20.59 26.53
CA GLY A 136 6.54 21.59 25.45
C GLY A 136 7.96 21.97 24.99
N THR A 137 9.00 21.29 25.48
CA THR A 137 10.38 21.49 24.99
C THR A 137 10.52 21.16 23.51
N LEU A 138 9.82 20.12 23.03
CA LEU A 138 9.83 19.65 21.66
C LEU A 138 8.42 19.59 21.09
N THR A 139 8.24 20.08 19.87
CA THR A 139 7.07 19.77 19.04
C THR A 139 7.43 18.65 18.08
N LEU A 140 6.72 17.52 18.15
CA LEU A 140 7.01 16.34 17.34
C LEU A 140 6.25 16.36 16.02
N ILE A 141 6.95 16.21 14.90
CA ILE A 141 6.37 15.94 13.58
C ILE A 141 6.90 14.60 13.08
N GLY A 142 6.06 13.56 13.13
CA GLY A 142 6.38 12.26 12.55
C GLY A 142 6.03 12.20 11.06
N ALA A 143 6.81 11.49 10.26
CA ALA A 143 6.47 11.13 8.88
C ALA A 143 6.48 9.62 8.71
N THR A 144 5.48 9.09 8.00
CA THR A 144 5.40 7.66 7.66
C THR A 144 4.77 7.47 6.29
N THR A 145 5.22 6.45 5.56
CA THR A 145 4.57 5.94 4.35
C THR A 145 3.55 4.84 4.70
N GLU A 146 3.80 4.10 5.78
CA GLU A 146 2.93 3.02 6.26
C GLU A 146 1.74 3.58 7.05
N ASN A 147 0.61 2.86 6.99
CA ASN A 147 -0.61 3.24 7.68
C ASN A 147 -0.40 3.23 9.22
N PRO A 148 -0.57 4.38 9.90
CA PRO A 148 -0.34 4.49 11.33
C PRO A 148 -1.19 3.54 12.20
N SER A 149 -2.35 3.06 11.70
CA SER A 149 -3.24 2.18 12.47
C SER A 149 -2.74 0.74 12.65
N PHE A 150 -1.78 0.29 11.83
CA PHE A 150 -1.31 -1.10 11.84
C PHE A 150 0.06 -1.30 12.52
N GLU A 151 1.00 -0.36 12.37
CA GLU A 151 2.41 -0.59 12.78
C GLU A 151 2.92 0.28 13.94
N VAL A 152 2.25 1.39 14.26
CA VAL A 152 2.71 2.28 15.34
C VAL A 152 2.17 1.75 16.67
N GLY A 153 3.03 1.09 17.45
CA GLY A 153 2.70 0.56 18.77
C GLY A 153 1.92 1.57 19.65
N ALA A 154 0.91 1.04 20.34
CA ALA A 154 -0.20 1.75 20.97
C ALA A 154 0.07 3.01 21.85
N PRO A 155 1.26 3.36 22.40
CA PRO A 155 1.39 4.58 23.21
C PRO A 155 1.51 5.92 22.46
N GLN A 156 2.01 5.95 21.22
CA GLN A 156 2.33 7.23 20.53
C GLN A 156 1.11 7.89 19.86
N LEU A 157 0.12 7.08 19.47
CA LEU A 157 -1.07 7.51 18.72
C LEU A 157 -2.07 8.31 19.56
N TYR A 158 -1.99 8.29 20.90
CA TYR A 158 -3.01 8.92 21.73
C TYR A 158 -2.90 10.45 21.83
N ARG A 159 -1.79 11.05 21.38
CA ARG A 159 -1.55 12.50 21.58
C ARG A 159 -1.15 13.29 20.34
N ALA A 160 -0.78 12.62 19.25
CA ALA A 160 -0.49 13.26 17.98
C ALA A 160 -1.68 13.14 17.02
N ARG A 161 -2.01 14.22 16.32
CA ARG A 161 -3.05 14.18 15.27
C ARG A 161 -2.44 13.66 13.97
N VAL A 162 -3.11 12.71 13.32
CA VAL A 162 -2.70 12.18 12.03
C VAL A 162 -3.30 13.03 10.92
N PHE A 163 -2.45 13.50 10.00
CA PHE A 163 -2.84 14.18 8.77
C PHE A 163 -2.42 13.35 7.56
N SER A 164 -3.39 12.97 6.73
CA SER A 164 -3.15 12.21 5.50
C SER A 164 -2.79 13.17 4.35
N LEU A 165 -1.67 12.88 3.69
CA LEU A 165 -1.21 13.56 2.49
C LEU A 165 -1.60 12.74 1.27
N GLU A 166 -2.22 13.41 0.31
CA GLU A 166 -2.65 12.79 -0.94
C GLU A 166 -1.50 12.70 -1.95
N SER A 167 -1.55 11.73 -2.86
CA SER A 167 -0.67 11.72 -4.03
C SER A 167 -0.91 12.98 -4.86
N ARG A 168 0.17 13.55 -5.43
CA ARG A 168 0.02 14.70 -6.33
C ARG A 168 -0.64 14.25 -7.63
N SER A 169 -1.63 15.02 -8.09
CA SER A 169 -2.19 14.87 -9.43
C SER A 169 -1.18 15.34 -10.49
N ASP A 170 -1.38 14.91 -11.73
CA ASP A 170 -0.58 15.35 -12.87
C ASP A 170 -0.58 16.87 -13.03
N SER A 171 -1.73 17.52 -12.76
CA SER A 171 -1.85 18.98 -12.76
C SER A 171 -0.96 19.66 -11.72
N HIS A 172 -0.77 19.02 -10.55
CA HIS A 172 0.12 19.53 -9.50
C HIS A 172 1.58 19.42 -9.90
N VAL A 173 1.98 18.30 -10.49
CA VAL A 173 3.36 18.10 -10.98
C VAL A 173 3.65 19.07 -12.13
N CYS A 174 2.72 19.25 -13.06
CA CYS A 174 2.82 20.22 -14.16
C CYS A 174 3.08 21.64 -13.64
N ARG A 175 2.30 22.11 -12.65
CA ARG A 175 2.50 23.42 -12.02
C ARG A 175 3.90 23.57 -11.38
N ILE A 176 4.41 22.52 -10.75
CA ILE A 176 5.75 22.52 -10.12
C ILE A 176 6.84 22.61 -11.19
N VAL A 177 6.73 21.83 -12.28
CA VAL A 177 7.66 21.83 -13.41
C VAL A 177 7.69 23.20 -14.09
N GLN A 178 6.51 23.76 -14.40
CA GLN A 178 6.39 25.09 -15.00
C GLN A 178 7.01 26.16 -14.10
N SER A 179 6.69 26.13 -12.80
CA SER A 179 7.26 27.08 -11.82
C SER A 179 8.79 26.99 -11.79
N ALA A 180 9.36 25.79 -11.83
CA ALA A 180 10.80 25.59 -11.83
C ALA A 180 11.47 26.04 -13.14
N ALA A 181 10.80 25.90 -14.28
CA ALA A 181 11.29 26.40 -15.56
C ALA A 181 11.30 27.94 -15.62
N SER A 182 10.31 28.61 -15.02
CA SER A 182 10.15 30.06 -15.06
C SER A 182 10.78 30.86 -13.92
N ASP A 183 11.22 30.21 -12.82
CA ASP A 183 11.81 30.90 -11.66
C ASP A 183 13.25 31.37 -11.96
N CYS A 184 13.48 32.69 -11.93
CA CYS A 184 14.77 33.33 -12.20
C CYS A 184 15.77 33.30 -11.03
N GLU A 185 15.29 33.10 -9.80
CA GLU A 185 16.13 33.12 -8.59
C GLU A 185 16.64 31.71 -8.28
N ARG A 186 15.75 30.72 -8.32
CA ARG A 186 15.98 29.35 -7.85
C ARG A 186 15.90 28.32 -8.97
N GLY A 187 15.13 28.63 -10.01
CA GLY A 187 14.79 27.73 -11.10
C GLY A 187 15.82 27.70 -12.23
N LEU A 188 15.32 27.40 -13.42
CA LEU A 188 16.11 27.24 -14.63
C LEU A 188 15.94 28.39 -15.64
N ALA A 189 15.18 29.44 -15.31
CA ALA A 189 14.86 30.51 -16.27
C ALA A 189 16.12 31.20 -16.83
N ASN A 190 17.19 31.29 -16.04
CA ASN A 190 18.47 31.84 -16.47
C ASN A 190 19.17 31.01 -17.58
N MET A 191 18.77 29.76 -17.77
CA MET A 191 19.26 28.88 -18.83
C MET A 191 18.39 28.92 -20.10
N GLN A 192 17.35 29.78 -20.11
CA GLN A 192 16.41 29.98 -21.21
C GLN A 192 15.87 28.67 -21.82
N PRO A 193 15.28 27.76 -21.01
CA PRO A 193 14.70 26.54 -21.53
C PRO A 193 13.39 26.85 -22.27
N HIS A 194 13.32 26.46 -23.54
CA HIS A 194 12.07 26.40 -24.30
C HIS A 194 11.54 24.97 -24.23
N ILE A 195 10.44 24.79 -23.49
CA ILE A 195 9.84 23.48 -23.22
C ILE A 195 8.41 23.50 -23.78
N PRO A 196 8.13 22.77 -24.88
CA PRO A 196 6.77 22.66 -25.40
C PRO A 196 5.89 21.87 -24.43
N ASP A 197 4.58 22.14 -24.44
CA ASP A 197 3.61 21.47 -23.57
C ASP A 197 3.68 19.93 -23.67
N THR A 198 3.95 19.40 -24.86
CA THR A 198 4.13 17.96 -25.08
C THR A 198 5.30 17.36 -24.30
N ALA A 199 6.39 18.11 -24.10
CA ALA A 199 7.53 17.68 -23.29
C ALA A 199 7.25 17.82 -21.78
N ILE A 200 6.44 18.80 -21.39
CA ILE A 200 5.93 18.92 -20.01
C ILE A 200 5.02 17.73 -19.68
N ASP A 201 4.09 17.40 -20.58
CA ASP A 201 3.21 16.24 -20.44
C ASP A 201 4.02 14.93 -20.35
N ALA A 202 5.07 14.78 -21.16
CA ALA A 202 5.99 13.64 -21.06
C ALA A 202 6.67 13.58 -19.68
N LEU A 203 7.21 14.70 -19.17
CA LEU A 203 7.82 14.78 -17.83
C LEU A 203 6.82 14.38 -16.73
N VAL A 204 5.59 14.89 -16.81
CA VAL A 204 4.53 14.62 -15.82
C VAL A 204 4.13 13.15 -15.83
N ASN A 205 3.85 12.60 -17.01
CA ASN A 205 3.48 11.20 -17.18
C ASN A 205 4.58 10.25 -16.70
N LEU A 206 5.83 10.52 -17.08
CA LEU A 206 6.97 9.69 -16.68
C LEU A 206 7.31 9.83 -15.19
N ALA A 207 7.03 10.98 -14.57
CA ALA A 207 7.25 11.20 -13.15
C ALA A 207 6.20 10.51 -12.25
N ASN A 208 5.03 10.16 -12.79
CA ASN A 208 3.97 9.39 -12.11
C ASN A 208 3.66 9.91 -10.69
N GLY A 209 3.44 11.23 -10.58
CA GLY A 209 3.12 11.91 -9.31
C GLY A 209 4.32 12.32 -8.44
N ASP A 210 5.56 11.93 -8.75
CA ASP A 210 6.75 12.32 -8.00
C ASP A 210 7.42 13.60 -8.55
N ALA A 211 7.09 14.73 -7.92
CA ALA A 211 7.67 16.04 -8.25
C ALA A 211 9.21 16.09 -8.14
N ARG A 212 9.84 15.32 -7.24
CA ARG A 212 11.32 15.29 -7.13
C ARG A 212 11.92 14.65 -8.38
N THR A 213 11.31 13.57 -8.86
CA THR A 213 11.74 12.88 -10.08
C THR A 213 11.56 13.80 -11.28
N ALA A 214 10.41 14.47 -11.40
CA ALA A 214 10.14 15.45 -12.46
C ALA A 214 11.18 16.58 -12.48
N LEU A 215 11.49 17.19 -11.32
CA LEU A 215 12.46 18.28 -11.22
C LEU A 215 13.89 17.85 -11.54
N ASN A 216 14.30 16.65 -11.10
CA ASN A 216 15.63 16.13 -11.42
C ASN A 216 15.78 15.82 -12.93
N ALA A 217 14.74 15.25 -13.54
CA ALA A 217 14.70 14.99 -14.97
C ALA A 217 14.76 16.30 -15.79
N LEU A 218 13.97 17.29 -15.38
CA LEU A 218 13.99 18.63 -15.96
C LEU A 218 15.38 19.28 -15.86
N GLU A 219 16.01 19.24 -14.68
CA GLU A 219 17.35 19.80 -14.46
C GLU A 219 18.39 19.12 -15.37
N LEU A 220 18.33 17.80 -15.50
CA LEU A 220 19.23 17.04 -16.36
C LEU A 220 19.00 17.36 -17.84
N ALA A 221 17.75 17.36 -18.30
CA ALA A 221 17.37 17.67 -19.67
C ALA A 221 17.87 19.07 -20.09
N VAL A 222 17.65 20.08 -19.25
CA VAL A 222 18.09 21.46 -19.52
C VAL A 222 19.61 21.57 -19.46
N SER A 223 20.26 20.92 -18.49
CA SER A 223 21.73 20.99 -18.35
C SER A 223 22.47 20.31 -19.50
N ALA A 224 21.95 19.17 -19.99
CA ALA A 224 22.55 18.39 -21.07
C ALA A 224 22.30 19.01 -22.46
N THR A 225 21.24 19.79 -22.63
CA THR A 225 20.90 20.43 -23.92
C THR A 225 21.76 21.65 -24.19
N LYS A 226 22.46 21.67 -25.33
CA LYS A 226 23.24 22.86 -25.73
C LYS A 226 22.31 24.00 -26.16
N PRO A 227 22.63 25.26 -25.82
CA PRO A 227 21.88 26.40 -26.33
C PRO A 227 22.08 26.57 -27.84
N ASP A 228 21.07 27.11 -28.51
CA ASP A 228 21.16 27.57 -29.90
C ASP A 228 21.91 28.92 -30.01
N GLU A 229 21.92 29.51 -31.22
CA GLU A 229 22.59 30.80 -31.49
C GLU A 229 22.01 31.96 -30.66
N ASP A 230 20.74 31.87 -30.27
CA ASP A 230 20.04 32.86 -29.45
C ASP A 230 20.17 32.60 -27.94
N GLY A 231 20.87 31.53 -27.54
CA GLY A 231 21.03 31.14 -26.14
C GLY A 231 19.90 30.24 -25.60
N THR A 232 18.92 29.90 -26.43
CA THR A 232 17.73 29.12 -26.06
C THR A 232 18.03 27.62 -26.07
N ARG A 233 17.55 26.91 -25.06
CA ARG A 233 17.67 25.45 -24.95
C ARG A 233 16.35 24.78 -25.29
N HIS A 234 16.25 24.13 -26.44
CA HIS A 234 15.04 23.45 -26.89
C HIS A 234 14.93 22.06 -26.26
N ILE A 235 13.98 21.88 -25.34
CA ILE A 235 13.78 20.63 -24.62
C ILE A 235 12.66 19.82 -25.29
N THR A 236 13.02 18.84 -26.12
CA THR A 236 12.05 17.99 -26.82
C THR A 236 11.62 16.81 -25.94
N VAL A 237 10.58 16.08 -26.40
CA VAL A 237 10.10 14.86 -25.73
C VAL A 237 11.21 13.81 -25.66
N GLU A 238 12.01 13.64 -26.72
CA GLU A 238 13.10 12.67 -26.79
C GLU A 238 14.20 12.97 -25.77
N ILE A 239 14.49 14.26 -25.54
CA ILE A 239 15.47 14.69 -24.52
C ILE A 239 14.94 14.39 -23.11
N VAL A 240 13.64 14.61 -22.88
CA VAL A 240 12.99 14.26 -21.61
C VAL A 240 13.05 12.76 -21.37
N GLU A 241 12.71 11.95 -22.38
CA GLU A 241 12.75 10.49 -22.29
C GLU A 241 14.16 9.96 -22.02
N ASP A 242 15.17 10.52 -22.69
CA ASP A 242 16.58 10.20 -22.46
C ASP A 242 17.03 10.61 -21.05
N ALA A 243 16.70 11.81 -20.59
CA ALA A 243 17.02 12.28 -19.25
C ALA A 243 16.37 11.42 -18.15
N MET A 244 15.22 10.81 -18.42
CA MET A 244 14.54 9.93 -17.48
C MET A 244 15.04 8.49 -17.50
N GLN A 245 15.94 8.12 -18.44
CA GLN A 245 16.55 6.79 -18.62
C GLN A 245 15.73 5.68 -17.99
N ARG A 246 14.66 5.20 -18.66
CA ARG A 246 13.69 4.20 -18.16
C ARG A 246 14.21 3.37 -16.98
N ARG A 247 14.01 3.88 -15.76
CA ARG A 247 14.17 3.11 -14.55
C ARG A 247 12.78 2.70 -14.12
N SER A 248 12.50 1.41 -14.36
CA SER A 248 11.61 0.53 -13.60
C SER A 248 10.61 1.32 -12.75
N LEU A 249 9.36 1.34 -13.22
CA LEU A 249 8.18 1.63 -12.41
C LEU A 249 8.48 1.26 -10.96
N ARG A 250 8.65 2.29 -10.12
CA ARG A 250 9.18 2.13 -8.76
C ARG A 250 8.38 1.05 -8.05
N HIS A 251 9.05 -0.07 -7.88
CA HIS A 251 8.58 -1.20 -7.11
C HIS A 251 8.72 -0.81 -5.63
N ASP A 252 7.69 -0.15 -5.11
CA ASP A 252 7.53 -0.01 -3.67
C ASP A 252 7.04 -1.36 -3.13
N LYS A 253 7.98 -2.28 -2.89
CA LYS A 253 7.73 -3.58 -2.24
C LYS A 253 7.08 -3.44 -0.85
N ALA A 254 7.00 -2.22 -0.30
CA ALA A 254 6.46 -1.92 1.01
C ALA A 254 5.25 -0.97 1.00
N GLY A 255 4.74 -0.56 -0.18
CA GLY A 255 3.75 0.52 -0.30
C GLY A 255 2.33 0.08 -0.63
N ASP A 256 1.35 0.90 -0.24
CA ASP A 256 -0.09 0.76 -0.52
C ASP A 256 -0.41 0.48 -2.01
N LEU A 257 0.42 0.99 -2.94
CA LEU A 257 0.22 0.83 -4.39
C LEU A 257 0.31 -0.63 -4.87
N HIS A 258 1.15 -1.45 -4.23
CA HIS A 258 1.25 -2.88 -4.49
C HIS A 258 -0.08 -3.57 -4.11
N TYR A 259 -0.59 -3.27 -2.92
CA TYR A 259 -1.85 -3.82 -2.42
C TYR A 259 -3.04 -3.36 -3.26
N ASP A 260 -3.08 -2.09 -3.67
CA ASP A 260 -4.16 -1.57 -4.51
C ASP A 260 -4.19 -2.23 -5.89
N THR A 261 -3.02 -2.42 -6.50
CA THR A 261 -2.91 -3.02 -7.84
C THR A 261 -3.33 -4.49 -7.83
N ILE A 262 -2.83 -5.29 -6.86
CA ILE A 262 -3.24 -6.69 -6.75
C ILE A 262 -4.72 -6.82 -6.34
N SER A 263 -5.23 -5.87 -5.54
CA SER A 263 -6.65 -5.84 -5.17
C SER A 263 -7.53 -5.53 -6.38
N ALA A 264 -7.14 -4.56 -7.21
CA ALA A 264 -7.83 -4.24 -8.46
C ALA A 264 -7.80 -5.42 -9.44
N PHE A 265 -6.66 -6.11 -9.56
CA PHE A 265 -6.53 -7.33 -10.34
C PHE A 265 -7.53 -8.41 -9.93
N ILE A 266 -7.52 -8.78 -8.65
CA ILE A 266 -8.40 -9.84 -8.11
C ILE A 266 -9.88 -9.44 -8.19
N LYS A 267 -10.22 -8.18 -7.91
CA LYS A 267 -11.59 -7.68 -8.09
C LYS A 267 -12.05 -7.72 -9.55
N SER A 268 -11.16 -7.44 -10.51
CA SER A 268 -11.49 -7.49 -11.94
C SER A 268 -11.77 -8.93 -12.39
N VAL A 269 -10.93 -9.89 -11.97
CA VAL A 269 -11.17 -11.32 -12.24
C VAL A 269 -12.48 -11.78 -11.60
N ARG A 270 -12.75 -11.39 -10.35
CA ARG A 270 -14.00 -11.69 -9.63
C ARG A 270 -15.23 -11.09 -10.31
N ALA A 271 -15.13 -9.85 -10.80
CA ALA A 271 -16.17 -9.16 -11.54
C ALA A 271 -16.40 -9.73 -12.95
N SER A 272 -15.59 -10.70 -13.37
CA SER A 272 -15.63 -11.30 -14.71
C SER A 272 -15.30 -10.32 -15.83
N ASP A 273 -14.36 -9.40 -15.56
CA ASP A 273 -13.82 -8.44 -16.53
C ASP A 273 -12.40 -8.90 -16.94
N PRO A 274 -12.25 -9.65 -18.05
CA PRO A 274 -10.95 -10.14 -18.50
C PRO A 274 -10.04 -9.01 -18.99
N ASP A 275 -10.59 -7.93 -19.55
CA ASP A 275 -9.82 -6.82 -20.10
C ASP A 275 -9.16 -6.02 -18.98
N ALA A 276 -9.93 -5.65 -17.95
CA ALA A 276 -9.39 -4.99 -16.77
C ALA A 276 -8.39 -5.90 -16.03
N ALA A 277 -8.69 -7.21 -15.91
CA ALA A 277 -7.78 -8.15 -15.28
C ALA A 277 -6.43 -8.24 -16.00
N ILE A 278 -6.42 -8.32 -17.33
CA ILE A 278 -5.18 -8.32 -18.12
C ILE A 278 -4.42 -7.00 -17.99
N TYR A 279 -5.12 -5.86 -17.97
CA TYR A 279 -4.48 -4.56 -17.73
C TYR A 279 -3.75 -4.51 -16.39
N TRP A 280 -4.40 -4.93 -15.30
CA TRP A 280 -3.78 -4.95 -13.97
C TRP A 280 -2.65 -5.98 -13.87
N LEU A 281 -2.76 -7.13 -14.54
CA LEU A 281 -1.66 -8.08 -14.67
C LEU A 281 -0.44 -7.44 -15.34
N ALA A 282 -0.65 -6.77 -16.48
CA ALA A 282 0.42 -6.10 -17.21
C ALA A 282 1.08 -4.99 -16.35
N ARG A 283 0.28 -4.18 -15.64
CA ARG A 283 0.76 -3.16 -14.70
C ARG A 283 1.66 -3.77 -13.62
N MET A 284 1.28 -4.90 -13.03
CA MET A 284 2.09 -5.58 -12.02
C MET A 284 3.40 -6.12 -12.60
N LEU A 285 3.35 -6.76 -13.77
CA LEU A 285 4.55 -7.32 -14.41
C LEU A 285 5.55 -6.23 -14.80
N GLU A 286 5.09 -5.12 -15.38
CA GLU A 286 5.94 -3.97 -15.71
C GLU A 286 6.48 -3.26 -14.45
N ALA A 287 5.73 -3.29 -13.35
CA ALA A 287 6.17 -2.81 -12.04
C ALA A 287 7.15 -3.75 -11.32
N GLY A 288 7.52 -4.89 -11.93
CA GLY A 288 8.48 -5.83 -11.36
C GLY A 288 7.94 -6.69 -10.23
N GLU A 289 6.62 -6.88 -10.17
CA GLU A 289 5.94 -7.71 -9.17
C GLU A 289 6.42 -9.17 -9.20
N ASP A 290 6.47 -9.83 -8.04
CA ASP A 290 6.80 -11.26 -7.99
C ASP A 290 5.74 -12.06 -8.77
N PRO A 291 6.09 -12.70 -9.91
CA PRO A 291 5.10 -13.42 -10.71
C PRO A 291 4.51 -14.63 -9.96
N LEU A 292 5.24 -15.18 -8.98
CA LEU A 292 4.69 -16.22 -8.11
C LEU A 292 3.71 -15.66 -7.09
N PHE A 293 3.85 -14.40 -6.67
CA PHE A 293 2.84 -13.74 -5.85
C PHE A 293 1.52 -13.59 -6.61
N ILE A 294 1.58 -13.11 -7.85
CA ILE A 294 0.41 -13.01 -8.74
C ILE A 294 -0.24 -14.40 -8.90
N ALA A 295 0.56 -15.42 -9.20
CA ALA A 295 0.06 -16.79 -9.37
C ALA A 295 -0.62 -17.34 -8.10
N ARG A 296 -0.05 -17.11 -6.91
CA ARG A 296 -0.66 -17.50 -5.62
C ARG A 296 -2.03 -16.84 -5.43
N ARG A 297 -2.19 -15.58 -5.82
CA ARG A 297 -3.48 -14.87 -5.72
C ARG A 297 -4.53 -15.44 -6.67
N LEU A 298 -4.14 -15.87 -7.87
CA LEU A 298 -5.03 -16.58 -8.79
C LEU A 298 -5.46 -17.96 -8.24
N VAL A 299 -4.56 -18.69 -7.59
CA VAL A 299 -4.89 -19.98 -6.93
C VAL A 299 -5.91 -19.80 -5.81
N ILE A 300 -5.75 -18.77 -4.98
CA ILE A 300 -6.73 -18.43 -3.93
C ILE A 300 -8.08 -18.08 -4.55
N LEU A 301 -8.09 -17.16 -5.53
CA LEU A 301 -9.31 -16.73 -6.22
C LEU A 301 -10.04 -17.91 -6.88
N ALA A 302 -9.31 -18.86 -7.47
CA ALA A 302 -9.90 -20.04 -8.10
C ALA A 302 -10.72 -20.89 -7.11
N ALA A 303 -10.29 -20.98 -5.85
CA ALA A 303 -11.02 -21.68 -4.80
C ALA A 303 -12.08 -20.81 -4.10
N GLU A 304 -11.81 -19.52 -3.93
CA GLU A 304 -12.66 -18.57 -3.18
C GLU A 304 -13.84 -18.05 -4.00
N ASP A 305 -13.61 -17.62 -5.24
CA ASP A 305 -14.58 -16.87 -6.05
C ASP A 305 -15.19 -17.70 -7.19
N ILE A 306 -14.60 -18.85 -7.52
CA ILE A 306 -15.07 -19.76 -8.58
C ILE A 306 -15.51 -21.10 -7.99
N GLY A 307 -14.65 -21.72 -7.18
CA GLY A 307 -14.98 -22.90 -6.39
C GLY A 307 -15.58 -24.03 -7.24
N MET A 308 -16.67 -24.61 -6.75
CA MET A 308 -17.34 -25.74 -7.41
C MET A 308 -18.13 -25.34 -8.66
N ALA A 309 -18.29 -24.05 -8.98
CA ALA A 309 -18.96 -23.63 -10.21
C ALA A 309 -18.10 -23.98 -11.45
N ALA A 310 -16.77 -23.96 -11.32
CA ALA A 310 -15.86 -24.52 -12.32
C ALA A 310 -14.68 -25.24 -11.63
N PRO A 311 -14.81 -26.54 -11.30
CA PRO A 311 -13.82 -27.27 -10.52
C PRO A 311 -12.41 -27.33 -11.15
N GLN A 312 -12.30 -27.13 -12.47
CA GLN A 312 -11.01 -27.10 -13.17
C GLN A 312 -10.24 -25.78 -12.96
N ALA A 313 -10.88 -24.73 -12.45
CA ALA A 313 -10.24 -23.44 -12.21
C ALA A 313 -9.01 -23.55 -11.30
N LEU A 314 -9.10 -24.34 -10.23
CA LEU A 314 -7.98 -24.55 -9.33
C LEU A 314 -6.82 -25.28 -10.05
N THR A 315 -7.14 -26.29 -10.86
CA THR A 315 -6.15 -27.02 -11.67
C THR A 315 -5.42 -26.08 -12.64
N VAL A 316 -6.17 -25.23 -13.35
CA VAL A 316 -5.60 -24.24 -14.30
C VAL A 316 -4.70 -23.24 -13.55
N ALA A 317 -5.15 -22.71 -12.42
CA ALA A 317 -4.37 -21.76 -11.63
C ALA A 317 -3.08 -22.38 -11.09
N VAL A 318 -3.13 -23.63 -10.60
CA VAL A 318 -1.95 -24.37 -10.13
C VAL A 318 -1.00 -24.68 -11.29
N ALA A 319 -1.53 -25.11 -12.44
CA ALA A 319 -0.72 -25.37 -13.64
C ALA A 319 0.00 -24.10 -14.12
N ALA A 320 -0.69 -22.95 -14.13
CA ALA A 320 -0.08 -21.67 -14.45
C ALA A 320 0.98 -21.27 -13.43
N GLN A 321 0.73 -21.46 -12.13
CA GLN A 321 1.73 -21.23 -11.09
C GLN A 321 3.00 -22.08 -11.31
N GLN A 322 2.84 -23.36 -11.62
CA GLN A 322 3.96 -24.27 -11.91
C GLN A 322 4.70 -23.86 -13.19
N ALA A 323 3.97 -23.50 -14.25
CA ALA A 323 4.56 -23.02 -15.50
C ALA A 323 5.38 -21.74 -15.28
N VAL A 324 4.86 -20.78 -14.52
CA VAL A 324 5.59 -19.55 -14.16
C VAL A 324 6.85 -19.87 -13.37
N HIS A 325 6.76 -20.76 -12.40
CA HIS A 325 7.91 -21.16 -11.59
C HIS A 325 9.00 -21.84 -12.43
N PHE A 326 8.59 -22.70 -13.36
CA PHE A 326 9.49 -23.47 -14.22
C PHE A 326 10.12 -22.63 -15.33
N ILE A 327 9.35 -21.73 -15.96
CA ILE A 327 9.78 -20.96 -17.14
C ILE A 327 10.51 -19.67 -16.72
N GLY A 328 10.05 -18.98 -15.68
CA GLY A 328 10.52 -17.64 -15.33
C GLY A 328 10.02 -16.55 -16.30
N LEU A 329 10.34 -15.28 -16.01
CA LEU A 329 10.02 -14.15 -16.90
C LEU A 329 11.14 -13.96 -17.96
N PRO A 330 10.82 -13.47 -19.17
CA PRO A 330 9.54 -12.88 -19.59
C PRO A 330 8.45 -13.88 -20.02
N GLU A 331 8.78 -15.11 -20.42
CA GLU A 331 7.82 -16.06 -21.02
C GLU A 331 6.73 -16.51 -20.04
N GLY A 332 7.01 -16.54 -18.74
CA GLY A 332 6.05 -16.86 -17.67
C GLY A 332 4.84 -15.91 -17.60
N ARG A 333 4.90 -14.73 -18.24
CA ARG A 333 3.73 -13.84 -18.37
C ARG A 333 2.61 -14.44 -19.21
N ILE A 334 2.94 -15.34 -20.13
CA ILE A 334 1.98 -15.96 -21.06
C ILE A 334 1.03 -16.91 -20.33
N PRO A 335 1.50 -17.92 -19.56
CA PRO A 335 0.60 -18.77 -18.77
C PRO A 335 -0.14 -18.00 -17.67
N LEU A 336 0.42 -16.90 -17.14
CA LEU A 336 -0.32 -16.01 -16.24
C LEU A 336 -1.50 -15.34 -16.93
N ALA A 337 -1.30 -14.82 -18.15
CA ALA A 337 -2.37 -14.20 -18.91
C ALA A 337 -3.46 -15.22 -19.27
N GLU A 338 -3.08 -16.43 -19.69
CA GLU A 338 -4.01 -17.52 -19.99
C GLU A 338 -4.88 -17.87 -18.78
N ALA A 339 -4.26 -18.12 -17.62
CA ALA A 339 -5.01 -18.43 -16.40
C ALA A 339 -5.89 -17.26 -15.96
N THR A 340 -5.41 -16.02 -16.09
CA THR A 340 -6.19 -14.83 -15.75
C THR A 340 -7.48 -14.75 -16.57
N VAL A 341 -7.40 -14.92 -17.89
CA VAL A 341 -8.57 -14.89 -18.78
C VAL A 341 -9.50 -16.06 -18.49
N TYR A 342 -8.96 -17.26 -18.27
CA TYR A 342 -9.75 -18.44 -17.90
C TYR A 342 -10.55 -18.18 -16.62
N LEU A 343 -9.91 -17.68 -15.57
CA LEU A 343 -10.56 -17.42 -14.28
C LEU A 343 -11.55 -16.25 -14.36
N ALA A 344 -11.23 -15.20 -15.12
CA ALA A 344 -12.13 -14.06 -15.32
C ALA A 344 -13.42 -14.51 -16.03
N THR A 345 -13.32 -15.42 -17.01
CA THR A 345 -14.48 -15.90 -17.78
C THR A 345 -15.20 -17.11 -17.16
N ALA A 346 -14.65 -17.71 -16.09
CA ALA A 346 -15.27 -18.83 -15.40
C ALA A 346 -16.55 -18.43 -14.63
N PRO A 347 -17.55 -19.31 -14.51
CA PRO A 347 -18.71 -19.08 -13.65
C PRO A 347 -18.27 -18.89 -12.19
N LYS A 348 -18.84 -17.89 -11.52
CA LYS A 348 -18.45 -17.50 -10.16
C LYS A 348 -19.33 -18.18 -9.10
N SER A 349 -18.71 -18.66 -8.04
CA SER A 349 -19.38 -19.11 -6.82
C SER A 349 -18.40 -19.11 -5.65
N ASN A 350 -18.82 -18.50 -4.54
CA ASN A 350 -18.11 -18.55 -3.27
C ASN A 350 -18.74 -19.53 -2.27
N ALA A 351 -19.63 -20.42 -2.72
CA ALA A 351 -20.42 -21.29 -1.84
C ALA A 351 -19.54 -22.21 -0.97
N SER A 352 -18.46 -22.78 -1.54
CA SER A 352 -17.53 -23.62 -0.78
C SER A 352 -16.73 -22.83 0.26
N TYR A 353 -16.36 -21.59 -0.05
CA TYR A 353 -15.66 -20.69 0.87
C TYR A 353 -16.57 -20.27 2.04
N MET A 354 -17.80 -19.86 1.74
CA MET A 354 -18.79 -19.51 2.76
C MET A 354 -19.13 -20.70 3.67
N ALA A 355 -19.29 -21.89 3.09
CA ALA A 355 -19.56 -23.10 3.86
C ALA A 355 -18.49 -23.39 4.93
N LEU A 356 -17.21 -23.19 4.60
CA LEU A 356 -16.12 -23.37 5.55
C LEU A 356 -16.16 -22.28 6.64
N ASN A 357 -16.37 -21.02 6.27
CA ASN A 357 -16.43 -19.91 7.23
C ASN A 357 -17.57 -20.09 8.25
N GLU A 358 -18.76 -20.46 7.78
CA GLU A 358 -19.91 -20.73 8.65
C GLU A 358 -19.64 -21.91 9.61
N ALA A 359 -19.06 -22.99 9.10
CA ALA A 359 -18.68 -24.13 9.93
C ALA A 359 -17.62 -23.76 10.98
N MET A 360 -16.63 -22.94 10.62
CA MET A 360 -15.61 -22.43 11.55
C MET A 360 -16.22 -21.52 12.62
N GLU A 361 -17.21 -20.70 12.27
CA GLU A 361 -17.93 -19.85 13.23
C GLU A 361 -18.74 -20.70 14.23
N ASP A 362 -19.45 -21.73 13.77
CA ASP A 362 -20.17 -22.65 14.65
C ASP A 362 -19.19 -23.42 15.56
N VAL A 363 -18.02 -23.85 15.08
CA VAL A 363 -16.98 -24.49 15.91
C VAL A 363 -16.48 -23.57 17.02
N GLN A 364 -16.38 -22.26 16.79
CA GLN A 364 -15.95 -21.29 17.79
C GLN A 364 -17.04 -20.95 18.81
N ARG A 365 -18.31 -21.01 18.41
CA ARG A 365 -19.45 -20.56 19.23
C ARG A 365 -20.18 -21.67 19.96
N THR A 366 -20.15 -22.89 19.43
CA THR A 366 -20.91 -24.02 19.96
C THR A 366 -20.04 -24.88 20.89
N ARG A 367 -20.69 -25.74 21.67
CA ARG A 367 -19.95 -26.71 22.49
C ARG A 367 -19.24 -27.69 21.57
N ASN A 368 -18.00 -28.02 21.90
CA ASN A 368 -17.23 -29.05 21.22
C ASN A 368 -17.80 -30.45 21.57
N GLU A 369 -18.92 -30.80 20.94
CA GLU A 369 -19.56 -32.10 21.09
C GLU A 369 -18.70 -33.22 20.51
N PRO A 370 -18.69 -34.39 21.15
CA PRO A 370 -17.90 -35.50 20.65
C PRO A 370 -18.50 -36.06 19.36
N VAL A 371 -17.66 -36.65 18.51
CA VAL A 371 -18.09 -37.33 17.27
C VAL A 371 -19.21 -38.34 17.58
N PRO A 372 -20.31 -38.39 16.80
CA PRO A 372 -21.37 -39.40 16.97
C PRO A 372 -20.83 -40.83 17.03
N LEU A 373 -21.38 -41.68 17.89
CA LEU A 373 -20.85 -43.03 18.17
C LEU A 373 -20.71 -43.89 16.90
N HIS A 374 -21.70 -43.85 16.02
CA HIS A 374 -21.70 -44.59 14.75
C HIS A 374 -20.65 -44.12 13.75
N LEU A 375 -20.02 -42.95 13.95
CA LEU A 375 -18.90 -42.46 13.14
C LEU A 375 -17.53 -42.72 13.78
N ARG A 376 -17.48 -43.20 15.02
CA ARG A 376 -16.22 -43.49 15.72
C ARG A 376 -15.60 -44.80 15.23
N ASN A 377 -14.28 -44.84 15.18
CA ASN A 377 -13.55 -46.05 14.82
C ASN A 377 -13.44 -47.00 16.03
N ALA A 378 -13.81 -48.27 15.83
CA ALA A 378 -13.88 -49.30 16.87
C ALA A 378 -12.71 -50.29 16.80
N VAL A 379 -11.48 -49.79 17.02
CA VAL A 379 -10.25 -50.55 16.77
C VAL A 379 -10.01 -51.65 17.82
N THR A 380 -10.34 -51.39 19.09
CA THR A 380 -10.14 -52.35 20.19
C THR A 380 -11.43 -53.08 20.57
N GLY A 381 -11.32 -54.19 21.30
CA GLY A 381 -12.50 -54.90 21.84
C GLY A 381 -13.32 -54.00 22.77
N LEU A 382 -12.66 -53.26 23.66
CA LEU A 382 -13.32 -52.32 24.57
C LEU A 382 -14.09 -51.22 23.82
N MET A 383 -13.58 -50.71 22.69
CA MET A 383 -14.29 -49.70 21.89
C MET A 383 -15.57 -50.25 21.26
N ARG A 384 -15.55 -51.50 20.80
CA ARG A 384 -16.74 -52.20 20.30
C ARG A 384 -17.75 -52.42 21.41
N ASP A 385 -17.31 -52.83 22.59
CA ASP A 385 -18.19 -53.01 23.76
C ASP A 385 -18.81 -51.68 24.23
N MET A 386 -18.14 -50.54 23.96
CA MET A 386 -18.64 -49.18 24.20
C MET A 386 -19.53 -48.63 23.08
N GLY A 387 -19.87 -49.46 22.08
CA GLY A 387 -20.78 -49.12 20.98
C GLY A 387 -20.19 -48.19 19.92
N TYR A 388 -18.86 -48.19 19.75
CA TYR A 388 -18.23 -47.40 18.69
C TYR A 388 -18.51 -48.07 17.33
N GLY A 389 -18.92 -47.28 16.35
CA GLY A 389 -19.29 -47.80 15.03
C GLY A 389 -20.65 -48.50 14.96
N ASP A 390 -21.33 -48.69 16.10
CA ASP A 390 -22.66 -49.29 16.13
C ASP A 390 -23.65 -48.41 15.37
N GLY A 391 -24.39 -49.01 14.43
CA GLY A 391 -25.33 -48.29 13.58
C GLY A 391 -24.70 -47.56 12.39
N TYR A 392 -23.38 -47.69 12.16
CA TYR A 392 -22.75 -47.16 10.95
C TYR A 392 -23.35 -47.81 9.69
N LYS A 393 -23.77 -46.99 8.74
CA LYS A 393 -24.24 -47.46 7.43
C LYS A 393 -23.16 -47.24 6.39
N TYR A 394 -22.53 -48.32 5.94
CA TYR A 394 -21.53 -48.25 4.88
C TYR A 394 -22.19 -47.97 3.53
N ALA A 395 -21.97 -46.79 2.96
CA ALA A 395 -22.74 -46.29 1.82
C ALA A 395 -22.71 -47.20 0.58
N HIS A 396 -21.61 -47.92 0.33
CA HIS A 396 -21.46 -48.83 -0.82
C HIS A 396 -22.35 -50.08 -0.75
N ASP A 397 -22.88 -50.42 0.43
CA ASP A 397 -23.80 -51.54 0.59
C ASP A 397 -25.25 -51.18 0.20
N TYR A 398 -25.51 -49.90 -0.09
CA TYR A 398 -26.84 -49.38 -0.43
C TYR A 398 -26.92 -49.00 -1.91
N GLU A 399 -28.14 -49.05 -2.45
CA GLU A 399 -28.40 -48.70 -3.85
C GLU A 399 -27.90 -47.28 -4.18
N GLY A 400 -27.25 -47.12 -5.32
CA GLY A 400 -26.67 -45.84 -5.73
C GLY A 400 -25.46 -45.39 -4.91
N ASN A 401 -24.90 -46.27 -4.06
CA ASN A 401 -23.81 -45.98 -3.13
C ASN A 401 -24.14 -44.84 -2.14
N PHE A 402 -25.39 -44.73 -1.71
CA PHE A 402 -25.85 -43.67 -0.81
C PHE A 402 -26.92 -44.16 0.17
N THR A 403 -26.83 -43.69 1.41
CA THR A 403 -27.87 -43.90 2.43
C THR A 403 -27.91 -42.70 3.37
N PRO A 404 -29.08 -42.11 3.65
CA PRO A 404 -29.17 -40.96 4.53
C PRO A 404 -28.86 -41.36 5.97
N MET A 405 -27.93 -40.61 6.58
CA MET A 405 -27.49 -40.79 7.95
C MET A 405 -27.16 -39.42 8.57
N GLN A 406 -27.44 -39.26 9.86
CA GLN A 406 -27.02 -38.06 10.59
C GLN A 406 -25.50 -38.14 10.81
N ASN A 407 -24.75 -37.24 10.20
CA ASN A 407 -23.29 -37.18 10.35
C ASN A 407 -22.80 -36.02 11.23
N LEU A 408 -23.68 -35.05 11.49
CA LEU A 408 -23.41 -33.96 12.43
C LEU A 408 -23.84 -34.36 13.86
N PRO A 409 -23.25 -33.75 14.90
CA PRO A 409 -23.75 -33.87 16.27
C PRO A 409 -25.21 -33.42 16.40
N ASP A 410 -25.88 -33.83 17.48
CA ASP A 410 -27.31 -33.59 17.67
C ASP A 410 -27.67 -32.10 17.68
N SER A 411 -26.79 -31.25 18.21
CA SER A 411 -27.00 -29.79 18.20
C SER A 411 -26.92 -29.14 16.82
N LEU A 412 -26.29 -29.81 15.85
CA LEU A 412 -26.07 -29.29 14.50
C LEU A 412 -26.73 -30.14 13.41
N LYS A 413 -27.56 -31.13 13.77
CA LYS A 413 -28.12 -32.11 12.83
C LYS A 413 -28.88 -31.49 11.64
N ASP A 414 -29.48 -30.32 11.85
CA ASP A 414 -30.26 -29.58 10.86
C ASP A 414 -29.46 -28.44 10.19
N ARG A 415 -28.17 -28.27 10.52
CA ARG A 415 -27.31 -27.27 9.88
C ARG A 415 -26.97 -27.64 8.44
N ARG A 416 -26.96 -26.64 7.58
CA ARG A 416 -26.55 -26.71 6.18
C ARG A 416 -25.53 -25.62 5.89
N TYR A 417 -24.27 -26.00 5.78
CA TYR A 417 -23.17 -25.08 5.47
C TYR A 417 -23.01 -24.84 3.97
N TYR A 418 -22.99 -25.91 3.17
CA TYR A 418 -22.81 -25.78 1.74
C TYR A 418 -24.14 -25.45 1.05
N GLN A 419 -24.16 -24.37 0.29
CA GLN A 419 -25.34 -23.91 -0.45
C GLN A 419 -24.92 -23.68 -1.92
N PRO A 420 -24.88 -24.73 -2.76
CA PRO A 420 -24.40 -24.62 -4.13
C PRO A 420 -25.27 -23.63 -4.89
N SER A 421 -24.66 -22.78 -5.71
CA SER A 421 -25.36 -21.84 -6.59
C SER A 421 -26.00 -22.57 -7.79
N THR A 422 -26.63 -21.81 -8.68
CA THR A 422 -27.13 -22.29 -9.98
C THR A 422 -26.11 -22.14 -11.12
N GLN A 423 -24.89 -21.68 -10.79
CA GLN A 423 -23.84 -21.35 -11.75
C GLN A 423 -22.96 -22.55 -12.07
N GLY A 424 -22.61 -22.68 -13.35
CA GLY A 424 -21.69 -23.72 -13.83
C GLY A 424 -22.04 -25.13 -13.34
N TYR A 425 -21.02 -25.84 -12.85
CA TYR A 425 -21.13 -27.22 -12.37
C TYR A 425 -21.92 -27.36 -11.07
N GLU A 426 -22.10 -26.29 -10.28
CA GLU A 426 -22.86 -26.36 -9.03
C GLU A 426 -24.33 -26.67 -9.24
N ARG A 427 -24.89 -26.38 -10.43
CA ARG A 427 -26.25 -26.83 -10.79
C ARG A 427 -26.37 -28.35 -10.69
N THR A 428 -25.42 -29.08 -11.29
CA THR A 428 -25.39 -30.55 -11.25
C THR A 428 -25.09 -31.07 -9.84
N VAL A 429 -24.28 -30.34 -9.06
CA VAL A 429 -24.05 -30.69 -7.65
C VAL A 429 -25.34 -30.55 -6.84
N ARG A 430 -26.10 -29.46 -7.05
CA ARG A 430 -27.38 -29.22 -6.39
C ARG A 430 -28.39 -30.32 -6.71
N GLU A 431 -28.62 -30.60 -7.99
CA GLU A 431 -29.53 -31.66 -8.45
C GLU A 431 -29.16 -33.03 -7.84
N ARG A 432 -27.86 -33.32 -7.70
CA ARG A 432 -27.38 -34.56 -7.07
C ARG A 432 -27.67 -34.60 -5.58
N LEU A 433 -27.47 -33.48 -4.87
CA LEU A 433 -27.74 -33.37 -3.44
C LEU A 433 -29.25 -33.46 -3.13
N GLU A 434 -30.08 -32.79 -3.93
CA GLU A 434 -31.55 -32.91 -3.87
C GLU A 434 -32.00 -34.35 -4.10
N ARG A 435 -31.46 -35.04 -5.11
CA ARG A 435 -31.76 -36.46 -5.36
C ARG A 435 -31.38 -37.38 -4.20
N TRP A 436 -30.24 -37.13 -3.54
CA TRP A 436 -29.77 -37.98 -2.43
C TRP A 436 -30.52 -37.72 -1.13
N TRP A 437 -30.73 -36.46 -0.78
CA TRP A 437 -31.22 -36.06 0.55
C TRP A 437 -32.68 -35.61 0.57
N GLY A 438 -33.30 -35.45 -0.60
CA GLY A 438 -34.66 -34.92 -0.79
C GLY A 438 -34.75 -33.40 -0.63
N ASP A 439 -35.77 -32.81 -1.26
CA ASP A 439 -36.06 -31.37 -1.25
C ASP A 439 -36.27 -30.79 0.17
N SER A 440 -36.62 -31.64 1.15
CA SER A 440 -36.79 -31.22 2.55
C SER A 440 -35.47 -30.86 3.24
N ARG A 441 -34.33 -31.28 2.68
CA ARG A 441 -32.99 -30.97 3.20
C ARG A 441 -32.17 -30.08 2.25
N TRP A 442 -32.43 -30.12 0.94
CA TRP A 442 -31.62 -29.44 -0.08
C TRP A 442 -32.41 -28.56 -1.02
#